data_AF-A0A952E7W3-F1
#
_entry.id   AF-A0A952E7W3-F1
#
_cell.length_a   1.000
_cell.length_b   1.000
_cell.length_c   1.000
_cell.angle_alpha   90.00
_cell.angle_beta   90.00
_cell.angle_gamma   90.00
#
_symmetry.space_group_name_H-M   'P 1'
#
loop_
_entity.id
_entity.type
_entity.pdbx_description
1 polymer ?
#
loop_
_entity_poly.entity_id
_entity_poly.type
_entity_poly.pdbx_seq_one_letter_code
_entity_poly.pdbx_strand_id
1 'polypeptide(L)'
;MPDTFAITVIFIVVSTLIAAFVKRTKRDKCLKDFAGNTVTLNLTAARTTAGKLRVENTGLELTYPPDTDTNTKRSAEPRMEKTSYILYKHEFPNIQTLIRYHDHLSEQNKIQRNAQLEKTYHPNTLQKSKRKIQNIFKTVRDSIAEVVNLLMSRAKASTVGTTLTSQDKYVTQMKNELMGSVGTSYEPLLERHIGHKVILELINADKISEHIGVLKEYTANFIEIMDVDYKDNPDSDTPAKKTDLIVPRNLGLIRNLAE
;
A
#
# COMPACT_ATOMS: atom_id res chain seq x y z
N MET A 1 10.25 -25.02 39.61
CA MET A 1 10.18 -24.92 38.14
C MET A 1 9.29 -23.73 37.81
N PRO A 2 9.68 -22.81 36.91
CA PRO A 2 8.77 -21.72 36.53
C PRO A 2 7.48 -22.33 35.99
N ASP A 3 6.35 -21.85 36.51
CA ASP A 3 5.03 -22.34 36.13
C ASP A 3 4.84 -22.13 34.63
N THR A 4 4.63 -23.22 33.89
CA THR A 4 4.49 -23.19 32.42
C THR A 4 3.38 -22.23 31.98
N PHE A 5 2.37 -22.05 32.84
CA PHE A 5 1.32 -21.05 32.68
C PHE A 5 1.86 -19.61 32.74
N ALA A 6 2.71 -19.29 33.71
CA ALA A 6 3.30 -17.96 33.83
C ALA A 6 4.20 -17.63 32.61
N ILE A 7 4.98 -18.60 32.12
CA ILE A 7 5.82 -18.41 30.92
C ILE A 7 4.97 -18.13 29.68
N THR A 8 3.87 -18.86 29.48
CA THR A 8 2.98 -18.67 28.32
C THR A 8 2.24 -17.34 28.37
N VAL A 9 1.76 -16.92 29.55
CA VAL A 9 1.12 -15.61 29.72
C VAL A 9 2.12 -14.48 29.44
N ILE A 10 3.34 -14.55 30.00
CA ILE A 10 4.40 -13.56 29.73
C ILE A 10 4.74 -13.51 28.23
N PHE A 11 4.85 -14.67 27.58
CA PHE A 11 5.15 -14.74 26.15
C PHE A 11 4.05 -14.10 25.28
N ILE A 12 2.77 -14.30 25.62
CA ILE A 12 1.64 -13.67 24.90
C ILE A 12 1.67 -12.15 25.09
N VAL A 13 1.88 -11.67 26.32
CA VAL A 13 1.96 -10.23 26.62
C VAL A 13 3.13 -9.60 25.87
N VAL A 14 4.33 -10.19 25.94
CA VAL A 14 5.50 -9.69 25.22
C VAL A 14 5.28 -9.71 23.70
N SER A 15 4.74 -10.79 23.15
CA SER A 15 4.47 -10.91 21.71
C SER A 15 3.42 -9.89 21.22
N THR A 16 2.37 -9.64 22.01
CA THR A 16 1.34 -8.64 21.68
C THR A 16 1.89 -7.21 21.77
N LEU A 17 2.72 -6.91 22.76
CA LEU A 17 3.41 -5.61 22.88
C LEU A 17 4.36 -5.38 21.71
N ILE A 18 5.18 -6.37 21.33
CA ILE A 18 6.06 -6.30 20.16
C ILE A 18 5.24 -6.09 18.88
N ALA A 19 4.15 -6.85 18.70
CA ALA A 19 3.29 -6.70 17.54
C ALA A 19 2.63 -5.32 17.46
N ALA A 20 2.16 -4.77 18.58
CA ALA A 20 1.58 -3.43 18.67
C ALA A 20 2.62 -2.35 18.35
N PHE A 21 3.84 -2.49 18.87
CA PHE A 21 4.95 -1.57 18.62
C PHE A 21 5.37 -1.56 17.14
N VAL A 22 5.48 -2.74 16.52
CA VAL A 22 5.75 -2.87 15.07
C VAL A 22 4.61 -2.24 14.26
N LYS A 23 3.34 -2.49 14.62
CA LYS A 23 2.18 -1.90 13.92
C LYS A 23 2.16 -0.37 14.01
N ARG A 24 2.58 0.19 15.14
CA ARG A 24 2.68 1.64 15.35
C ARG A 24 3.75 2.29 14.47
N THR A 25 4.85 1.62 14.22
CA THR A 25 6.00 2.21 13.50
C THR A 25 6.00 1.91 11.99
N LYS A 26 5.24 0.91 11.55
CA LYS A 26 5.22 0.47 10.16
C LYS A 26 4.50 1.48 9.26
N ARG A 27 5.29 2.15 8.42
CA ARG A 27 4.82 2.93 7.26
C ARG A 27 4.61 2.01 6.07
N ASP A 28 3.76 2.43 5.13
CA ASP A 28 3.59 1.69 3.88
C ASP A 28 4.90 1.71 3.06
N LYS A 29 5.30 0.55 2.53
CA LYS A 29 6.60 0.40 1.87
C LYS A 29 6.65 1.14 0.54
N CYS A 30 5.59 1.09 -0.27
CA CYS A 30 5.50 1.81 -1.54
C CYS A 30 5.55 3.31 -1.28
N LEU A 31 4.68 3.82 -0.40
CA LEU A 31 4.66 5.27 -0.09
C LEU A 31 5.99 5.76 0.47
N LYS A 32 6.64 4.97 1.32
CA LYS A 32 7.95 5.31 1.89
C LYS A 32 9.03 5.49 0.82
N ASP A 33 8.95 4.77 -0.29
CA ASP A 33 9.94 4.90 -1.38
C ASP A 33 9.92 6.29 -2.03
N PHE A 34 8.75 6.92 -2.06
CA PHE A 34 8.59 8.26 -2.61
C PHE A 34 8.86 9.37 -1.58
N ALA A 35 9.04 9.02 -0.30
CA ALA A 35 9.22 10.00 0.77
C ALA A 35 10.45 10.88 0.53
N GLY A 36 10.27 12.19 0.75
CA GLY A 36 11.30 13.21 0.53
C GLY A 36 11.37 13.74 -0.91
N ASN A 37 10.70 13.11 -1.87
CA ASN A 37 10.63 13.58 -3.26
C ASN A 37 9.46 14.54 -3.48
N THR A 38 9.57 15.37 -4.51
CA THR A 38 8.42 16.10 -5.06
C THR A 38 7.56 15.10 -5.83
N VAL A 39 6.29 15.01 -5.46
CA VAL A 39 5.32 14.11 -6.07
C VAL A 39 4.03 14.84 -6.38
N THR A 40 3.28 14.31 -7.34
CA THR A 40 1.93 14.77 -7.68
C THR A 40 0.94 13.73 -7.22
N LEU A 41 0.01 14.13 -6.35
CA LEU A 41 -1.07 13.31 -5.85
C LEU A 41 -2.34 13.64 -6.62
N ASN A 42 -2.88 12.63 -7.31
CA ASN A 42 -4.21 12.66 -7.92
C ASN A 42 -5.18 11.94 -6.99
N LEU A 43 -6.30 12.60 -6.68
CA LEU A 43 -7.41 12.04 -5.91
C LEU A 43 -8.59 11.76 -6.82
N THR A 44 -9.41 10.76 -6.47
CA THR A 44 -10.57 10.32 -7.25
C THR A 44 -11.59 11.43 -7.52
N ALA A 45 -11.64 12.47 -6.69
CA ALA A 45 -12.49 13.65 -6.87
C ALA A 45 -11.92 14.70 -7.86
N ALA A 46 -11.08 14.28 -8.82
CA ALA A 46 -10.38 15.13 -9.79
C ALA A 46 -9.56 16.26 -9.15
N ARG A 47 -9.12 16.08 -7.90
CA ARG A 47 -8.24 17.02 -7.20
C ARG A 47 -6.80 16.55 -7.33
N THR A 48 -5.98 17.39 -7.96
CA THR A 48 -4.54 17.18 -8.08
C THR A 48 -3.79 18.13 -7.15
N THR A 49 -2.76 17.64 -6.48
CA THR A 49 -1.93 18.44 -5.58
C THR A 49 -0.49 17.96 -5.65
N ALA A 50 0.45 18.87 -5.89
CA ALA A 50 1.88 18.57 -5.95
C ALA A 50 2.61 19.14 -4.72
N GLY A 51 3.63 18.44 -4.26
CA GLY A 51 4.46 18.90 -3.14
C GLY A 51 5.49 17.87 -2.71
N LYS A 52 6.32 18.25 -1.73
CA LYS A 52 7.32 17.34 -1.15
C LYS A 52 6.64 16.35 -0.22
N LEU A 53 6.77 15.05 -0.52
CA LEU A 53 6.10 13.99 0.22
C LEU A 53 6.77 13.71 1.56
N ARG A 54 5.98 13.73 2.62
CA ARG A 54 6.31 13.16 3.92
C ARG A 54 5.32 12.04 4.24
N VAL A 55 5.83 10.88 4.63
CA VAL A 55 5.02 9.72 4.96
C VAL A 55 5.15 9.41 6.43
N GLU A 56 4.01 9.35 7.12
CA GLU A 56 3.89 8.94 8.51
C GLU A 56 3.06 7.65 8.62
N ASN A 57 2.99 7.10 9.83
CA ASN A 57 2.18 5.90 10.10
C ASN A 57 0.66 6.17 10.02
N THR A 58 0.25 7.42 10.28
CA THR A 58 -1.15 7.90 10.31
C THR A 58 -1.63 8.50 8.98
N GLY A 59 -0.74 8.76 8.04
CA GLY A 59 -1.09 9.43 6.78
C GLY A 59 0.13 9.91 6.00
N LEU A 60 -0.09 10.83 5.07
CA LEU A 60 0.94 11.52 4.32
C LEU A 60 0.69 13.03 4.33
N GLU A 61 1.76 13.79 4.11
CA GLU A 61 1.75 15.24 4.01
C GLU A 61 2.50 15.65 2.73
N LEU A 62 1.96 16.60 1.99
CA LEU A 62 2.60 17.26 0.85
C LEU A 62 2.89 18.70 1.24
N THR A 63 4.16 19.04 1.43
CA THR A 63 4.56 20.44 1.67
C THR A 63 4.70 21.17 0.34
N TYR A 64 4.07 22.34 0.22
CA TYR A 64 4.19 23.15 -0.98
C TYR A 64 5.57 23.83 -1.03
N PRO A 65 6.24 23.86 -2.20
CA PRO A 65 7.41 24.71 -2.38
C PRO A 65 7.06 26.17 -2.07
N PRO A 66 7.95 26.94 -1.43
CA PRO A 66 7.71 28.33 -1.03
C PRO A 66 7.41 29.27 -2.22
N ASP A 67 7.83 28.91 -3.43
CA ASP A 67 7.60 29.68 -4.66
C ASP A 67 6.46 29.15 -5.53
N THR A 68 5.67 28.19 -5.02
CA THR A 68 4.48 27.74 -5.74
C THR A 68 3.40 28.78 -5.53
N ASP A 69 3.39 29.79 -6.40
CA ASP A 69 2.21 30.58 -6.71
C ASP A 69 1.08 29.58 -7.00
N THR A 70 0.32 29.23 -5.96
CA THR A 70 -0.88 28.43 -6.14
C THR A 70 -1.82 29.32 -6.93
N ASN A 71 -1.81 29.11 -8.24
CA ASN A 71 -2.82 29.52 -9.19
C ASN A 71 -4.16 28.86 -8.82
N THR A 72 -4.69 29.25 -7.68
CA THR A 72 -6.13 29.43 -7.50
C THR A 72 -6.38 30.94 -7.44
N LYS A 73 -5.99 31.67 -8.49
CA LYS A 73 -6.59 32.96 -8.81
C LYS A 73 -8.01 32.73 -9.33
N ARG A 74 -8.90 32.21 -8.50
CA ARG A 74 -10.35 32.26 -8.67
C ARG A 74 -10.98 32.26 -7.28
N SER A 75 -11.82 33.27 -7.06
CA SER A 75 -12.65 33.56 -5.89
C SER A 75 -12.04 34.49 -4.83
N ALA A 76 -12.72 35.61 -4.68
CA ALA A 76 -12.41 36.79 -3.88
C ALA A 76 -12.78 36.61 -2.40
N GLU A 77 -12.03 35.78 -1.67
CA GLU A 77 -12.14 35.66 -0.21
C GLU A 77 -10.74 35.63 0.42
N PRO A 78 -10.58 36.06 1.70
CA PRO A 78 -9.29 36.07 2.39
C PRO A 78 -8.78 34.63 2.57
N ARG A 79 -8.02 34.15 1.58
CA ARG A 79 -7.56 32.76 1.53
C ARG A 79 -6.37 32.60 2.47
N MET A 80 -6.57 31.82 3.52
CA MET A 80 -5.49 31.25 4.32
C MET A 80 -4.43 30.63 3.38
N GLU A 81 -3.19 31.12 3.46
CA GLU A 81 -2.06 30.54 2.74
C GLU A 81 -1.84 29.11 3.22
N LYS A 82 -2.16 28.13 2.37
CA LYS A 82 -1.96 26.72 2.70
C LYS A 82 -0.50 26.38 2.50
N THR A 83 0.18 25.92 3.54
CA THR A 83 1.60 25.54 3.51
C THR A 83 1.82 24.04 3.22
N SER A 84 0.82 23.21 3.54
CA SER A 84 0.84 21.79 3.21
C SER A 84 -0.55 21.21 3.01
N TYR A 85 -0.60 19.98 2.48
CA TYR A 85 -1.79 19.16 2.36
C TYR A 85 -1.59 17.84 3.11
N ILE A 86 -2.45 17.56 4.08
CA ILE A 86 -2.40 16.34 4.88
C ILE A 86 -3.52 15.40 4.40
N LEU A 87 -3.17 14.13 4.18
CA LEU A 87 -4.10 13.06 3.84
C LEU A 87 -3.96 11.93 4.86
N TYR A 88 -5.04 11.65 5.58
CA TYR A 88 -5.03 10.60 6.59
C TYR A 88 -5.14 9.21 5.97
N LYS A 89 -4.68 8.20 6.71
CA LYS A 89 -4.63 6.82 6.24
C LYS A 89 -6.01 6.24 5.85
N HIS A 90 -7.08 6.65 6.51
CA HIS A 90 -8.44 6.21 6.17
C HIS A 90 -8.93 6.80 4.84
N GLU A 91 -8.28 7.87 4.34
CA GLU A 91 -8.56 8.51 3.06
C GLU A 91 -7.69 7.96 1.92
N PHE A 92 -6.78 7.02 2.19
CA PHE A 92 -5.96 6.38 1.16
C PHE A 92 -6.77 5.74 0.01
N PRO A 93 -7.99 5.20 0.23
CA PRO A 93 -8.84 4.75 -0.88
C PRO A 93 -9.22 5.85 -1.87
N ASN A 94 -9.12 7.14 -1.49
CA ASN A 94 -9.40 8.28 -2.36
C ASN A 94 -8.18 8.68 -3.20
N ILE A 95 -7.01 8.09 -2.97
CA ILE A 95 -5.85 8.25 -3.84
C ILE A 95 -6.19 7.57 -5.16
N GLN A 96 -5.98 8.24 -6.27
CA GLN A 96 -6.07 7.65 -7.60
C GLN A 96 -4.68 7.21 -8.06
N THR A 97 -3.71 8.13 -7.98
CA THR A 97 -2.32 7.87 -8.35
C THR A 97 -1.42 8.85 -7.64
N LEU A 98 -0.25 8.38 -7.22
CA LEU A 98 0.84 9.21 -6.75
C LEU A 98 1.99 9.10 -7.75
N ILE A 99 2.37 10.23 -8.35
CA ILE A 99 3.28 10.30 -9.49
C ILE A 99 4.57 10.99 -9.05
N ARG A 100 5.70 10.35 -9.33
CA ARG A 100 7.03 10.96 -9.20
C ARG A 100 7.61 11.17 -10.59
N TYR A 101 7.62 12.41 -11.06
CA TYR A 101 8.22 12.75 -12.35
C TYR A 101 9.74 12.80 -12.23
N HIS A 102 10.44 12.25 -13.23
CA HIS A 102 11.91 12.16 -13.21
C HIS A 102 12.59 13.52 -13.42
N ASP A 103 11.92 14.44 -14.11
CA ASP A 103 12.36 15.83 -14.33
C ASP A 103 12.42 16.63 -13.02
N HIS A 104 11.57 16.31 -12.04
CA HIS A 104 11.51 16.98 -10.74
C HIS A 104 12.43 16.37 -9.66
N LEU A 105 13.20 15.33 -10.00
CA LEU A 105 14.14 14.72 -9.05
C LEU A 105 15.45 15.50 -8.99
N SER A 106 15.98 15.68 -7.77
CA SER A 106 17.37 16.11 -7.59
C SER A 106 18.34 15.03 -8.09
N GLU A 107 19.56 15.42 -8.45
CA GLU A 107 20.58 14.47 -8.90
C GLU A 107 20.85 13.35 -7.88
N GLN A 108 20.86 13.68 -6.59
CA GLN A 108 20.98 12.67 -5.53
C GLN A 108 19.82 11.67 -5.54
N ASN A 109 18.59 12.15 -5.72
CA ASN A 109 17.41 11.29 -5.77
C ASN A 109 17.38 10.45 -7.05
N LYS A 110 17.88 10.96 -8.19
CA LYS A 110 18.07 10.19 -9.43
C LYS A 110 19.06 9.04 -9.24
N ILE A 111 20.21 9.29 -8.60
CA ILE A 111 21.20 8.25 -8.31
C ILE A 111 20.61 7.18 -7.39
N GLN A 112 19.94 7.57 -6.30
CA GLN A 112 19.30 6.64 -5.38
C GLN A 112 18.23 5.80 -6.08
N ARG A 113 17.38 6.43 -6.89
CA ARG A 113 16.36 5.78 -7.70
C ARG A 113 16.97 4.75 -8.66
N ASN A 114 17.99 5.11 -9.42
CA ASN A 114 18.62 4.20 -10.36
C ASN A 114 19.27 3.01 -9.64
N ALA A 115 19.92 3.24 -8.50
CA ALA A 115 20.44 2.16 -7.67
C ALA A 115 19.34 1.24 -7.11
N GLN A 116 18.13 1.75 -6.87
CA GLN A 116 16.96 0.94 -6.49
C GLN A 116 16.41 0.14 -7.67
N LEU A 117 16.32 0.77 -8.85
CA LEU A 117 15.87 0.12 -10.09
C LEU A 117 16.77 -1.06 -10.44
N GLU A 118 18.08 -0.88 -10.41
CA GLU A 118 19.06 -1.96 -10.65
C GLU A 118 18.89 -3.13 -9.67
N LYS A 119 18.68 -2.82 -8.39
CA LYS A 119 18.39 -3.85 -7.36
C LYS A 119 17.05 -4.53 -7.55
N THR A 120 16.11 -3.86 -8.22
CA THR A 120 14.76 -4.39 -8.49
C THR A 120 14.81 -5.38 -9.64
N TYR A 121 15.59 -5.11 -10.69
CA TYR A 121 15.90 -6.07 -11.75
C TYR A 121 16.71 -7.27 -11.23
N HIS A 122 17.65 -7.02 -10.31
CA HIS A 122 18.56 -8.03 -9.79
C HIS A 122 18.43 -8.23 -8.27
N PRO A 123 17.31 -8.80 -7.78
CA PRO A 123 17.07 -8.94 -6.35
C PRO A 123 17.98 -10.02 -5.73
N ASN A 124 18.69 -9.65 -4.67
CA ASN A 124 19.58 -10.55 -3.94
C ASN A 124 18.80 -11.71 -3.28
N THR A 125 19.41 -12.90 -3.20
CA THR A 125 18.82 -14.12 -2.61
C THR A 125 18.33 -13.91 -1.17
N LEU A 126 19.07 -13.15 -0.35
CA LEU A 126 18.67 -12.76 1.01
C LEU A 126 17.40 -11.91 1.05
N GLN A 127 17.21 -11.02 0.07
CA GLN A 127 15.99 -10.21 -0.03
C GLN A 127 14.79 -11.09 -0.40
N LYS A 128 14.98 -12.06 -1.30
CA LYS A 128 13.97 -13.07 -1.64
C LYS A 128 13.57 -13.90 -0.42
N SER A 129 14.55 -14.36 0.38
CA SER A 129 14.29 -15.15 1.59
C SER A 129 13.61 -14.35 2.69
N LYS A 130 13.99 -13.08 2.92
CA LYS A 130 13.33 -12.21 3.89
C LYS A 130 11.85 -11.99 3.55
N ARG A 131 11.54 -11.79 2.25
CA ARG A 131 10.16 -11.69 1.77
C ARG A 131 9.39 -12.99 2.04
N LYS A 132 9.94 -14.16 1.66
CA LYS A 132 9.34 -15.48 1.96
C LYS A 132 9.04 -15.68 3.45
N ILE A 133 9.99 -15.36 4.33
CA ILE A 133 9.83 -15.50 5.79
C ILE A 133 8.72 -14.58 6.31
N GLN A 134 8.70 -13.32 5.87
CA GLN A 134 7.64 -12.37 6.25
C GLN A 134 6.25 -12.85 5.80
N ASN A 135 6.17 -13.53 4.66
CA ASN A 135 4.93 -14.08 4.13
C ASN A 135 4.47 -15.31 4.93
N ILE A 136 5.39 -16.20 5.34
CA ILE A 136 5.09 -17.35 6.20
C ILE A 136 4.56 -16.91 7.56
N PHE A 137 5.20 -15.93 8.21
CA PHE A 137 4.72 -15.39 9.49
C PHE A 137 3.30 -14.81 9.40
N LYS A 138 2.91 -14.32 8.23
CA LYS A 138 1.58 -13.79 7.99
C LYS A 138 0.53 -14.90 7.93
N THR A 139 0.79 -15.97 7.16
CA THR A 139 -0.09 -17.15 7.11
C THR A 139 -0.20 -17.85 8.47
N VAL A 140 0.90 -17.97 9.21
CA VAL A 140 0.92 -18.59 10.54
C VAL A 140 0.09 -17.81 11.55
N ARG A 141 0.12 -16.46 11.51
CA ARG A 141 -0.73 -15.62 12.36
C ARG A 141 -2.22 -15.90 12.10
N ASP A 142 -2.60 -16.05 10.85
CA ASP A 142 -4.00 -16.25 10.45
C ASP A 142 -4.48 -17.65 10.88
N SER A 143 -3.66 -18.69 10.72
CA SER A 143 -3.96 -20.04 11.22
C SER A 143 -4.03 -20.12 12.76
N ILE A 144 -3.21 -19.37 13.50
CA ILE A 144 -3.29 -19.31 14.97
C ILE A 144 -4.59 -18.65 15.43
N ALA A 145 -5.05 -17.59 14.76
CA ALA A 145 -6.32 -16.94 15.08
C ALA A 145 -7.51 -17.88 14.86
N GLU A 146 -7.46 -18.70 13.81
CA GLU A 146 -8.46 -19.73 13.52
C GLU A 146 -8.50 -20.81 14.61
N VAL A 147 -7.33 -21.31 15.03
CA VAL A 147 -7.21 -22.31 16.11
C VAL A 147 -7.69 -21.75 17.45
N VAL A 148 -7.34 -20.50 17.78
CA VAL A 148 -7.82 -19.83 19.01
C VAL A 148 -9.34 -19.67 18.99
N ASN A 149 -9.94 -19.30 17.85
CA ASN A 149 -11.40 -19.23 17.70
C ASN A 149 -12.05 -20.61 17.84
N LEU A 150 -11.45 -21.66 17.28
CA LEU A 150 -11.88 -23.06 17.43
C LEU A 150 -11.84 -23.50 18.90
N LEU A 151 -10.75 -23.18 19.62
CA LEU A 151 -10.60 -23.50 21.04
C LEU A 151 -11.58 -22.71 21.92
N MET A 152 -11.79 -21.42 21.64
CA MET A 152 -12.82 -20.60 22.31
C MET A 152 -14.23 -21.12 22.04
N SER A 153 -14.50 -21.64 20.84
CA SER A 153 -15.81 -22.23 20.50
C SER A 153 -16.07 -23.52 21.28
N ARG A 154 -15.03 -24.33 21.53
CA ARG A 154 -15.12 -25.55 22.34
C ARG A 154 -15.26 -25.23 23.83
N ALA A 155 -14.58 -24.19 24.32
CA ALA A 155 -14.70 -23.74 25.71
C ALA A 155 -16.09 -23.11 26.01
N LYS A 156 -16.73 -22.48 25.01
CA LYS A 156 -18.12 -22.01 25.15
C LYS A 156 -19.13 -23.16 25.09
N ALA A 157 -18.84 -24.24 24.36
CA ALA A 157 -19.70 -25.42 24.28
C ALA A 157 -19.75 -26.23 25.60
N SER A 158 -18.80 -26.05 26.52
CA SER A 158 -18.82 -26.67 27.84
C SER A 158 -19.63 -25.91 28.91
N THR A 159 -20.30 -24.81 28.55
CA THR A 159 -21.13 -24.04 29.48
C THR A 159 -22.58 -23.97 28.99
N VAL A 160 -23.39 -24.95 29.43
CA VAL A 160 -24.87 -25.01 29.44
C VAL A 160 -25.58 -24.98 28.06
N GLY A 161 -26.41 -26.01 27.85
CA GLY A 161 -27.06 -26.34 26.58
C GLY A 161 -27.83 -25.21 25.90
N THR A 162 -27.44 -24.91 24.66
CA THR A 162 -28.29 -24.27 23.66
C THR A 162 -28.12 -25.03 22.36
N THR A 163 -29.23 -25.58 21.88
CA THR A 163 -29.39 -26.24 20.59
C THR A 163 -28.94 -25.32 19.45
N LEU A 164 -28.20 -25.90 18.51
CA LEU A 164 -27.64 -25.22 17.35
C LEU A 164 -28.75 -24.69 16.42
N THR A 165 -28.81 -23.38 16.23
CA THR A 165 -29.38 -22.78 15.00
C THR A 165 -28.28 -22.75 13.92
N SER A 166 -28.13 -23.89 13.23
CA SER A 166 -27.06 -24.13 12.24
C SER A 166 -27.19 -23.36 10.91
N GLN A 167 -28.19 -22.47 10.76
CA GLN A 167 -28.42 -21.75 9.50
C GLN A 167 -27.83 -20.33 9.48
N ASP A 168 -27.81 -19.59 10.60
CA ASP A 168 -27.27 -18.21 10.61
C ASP A 168 -25.73 -18.15 10.60
N LYS A 169 -25.09 -19.21 11.07
CA LYS A 169 -23.63 -19.28 11.17
C LYS A 169 -22.96 -19.43 9.80
N TYR A 170 -23.59 -20.19 8.90
CA TYR A 170 -23.08 -20.44 7.55
C TYR A 170 -23.14 -19.17 6.68
N VAL A 171 -24.23 -18.40 6.82
CA VAL A 171 -24.42 -17.12 6.12
C VAL A 171 -23.46 -16.04 6.65
N THR A 172 -23.17 -16.05 7.95
CA THR A 172 -22.20 -15.13 8.56
C THR A 172 -20.74 -15.51 8.24
N GLN A 173 -20.44 -16.81 8.08
CA GLN A 173 -19.12 -17.30 7.65
C GLN A 173 -18.82 -16.94 6.20
N MET A 174 -19.77 -17.14 5.28
CA MET A 174 -19.61 -16.72 3.88
C MET A 174 -19.40 -15.21 3.74
N LYS A 175 -20.16 -14.39 4.50
CA LYS A 175 -20.01 -12.93 4.46
C LYS A 175 -18.65 -12.46 4.97
N ASN A 176 -18.07 -13.16 5.96
CA ASN A 176 -16.74 -12.85 6.51
C ASN A 176 -15.60 -13.40 5.65
N GLU A 177 -15.76 -14.55 4.97
CA GLU A 177 -14.78 -15.07 4.01
C GLU A 177 -14.65 -14.17 2.77
N LEU A 178 -15.76 -13.59 2.30
CA LEU A 178 -15.76 -12.60 1.22
C LEU A 178 -15.14 -11.26 1.65
N MET A 179 -15.22 -10.89 2.93
CA MET A 179 -14.50 -9.73 3.48
C MET A 179 -13.03 -10.04 3.87
N GLY A 180 -12.64 -11.33 3.90
CA GLY A 180 -11.31 -11.81 4.33
C GLY A 180 -10.18 -11.61 3.32
N SER A 181 -10.49 -11.29 2.05
CA SER A 181 -9.49 -11.01 1.02
C SER A 181 -8.75 -9.67 1.22
N VAL A 182 -9.23 -8.80 2.13
CA VAL A 182 -8.68 -7.46 2.37
C VAL A 182 -7.45 -7.47 3.31
N GLY A 183 -7.06 -8.61 3.88
CA GLY A 183 -6.04 -8.70 4.94
C GLY A 183 -4.61 -9.02 4.49
N THR A 184 -4.42 -9.71 3.37
CA THR A 184 -3.10 -10.23 2.99
C THR A 184 -2.40 -9.36 1.93
N SER A 185 -1.50 -8.49 2.39
CA SER A 185 -0.44 -7.86 1.57
C SER A 185 0.42 -8.83 0.74
N TYR A 186 0.30 -10.15 0.89
CA TYR A 186 1.07 -11.10 0.10
C TYR A 186 0.22 -11.63 -1.04
N GLU A 187 0.69 -11.42 -2.27
CA GLU A 187 0.03 -11.87 -3.48
C GLU A 187 1.04 -12.68 -4.31
N PRO A 188 0.94 -14.02 -4.34
CA PRO A 188 1.91 -14.88 -5.02
C PRO A 188 2.10 -14.54 -6.50
N LEU A 189 1.04 -14.05 -7.16
CA LEU A 189 1.08 -13.63 -8.56
C LEU A 189 1.98 -12.39 -8.72
N LEU A 190 1.77 -11.33 -7.94
CA LEU A 190 2.61 -10.13 -8.01
C LEU A 190 4.05 -10.42 -7.59
N GLU A 191 4.25 -11.25 -6.57
CA GLU A 191 5.60 -11.57 -6.06
C GLU A 191 6.53 -12.13 -7.14
N ARG A 192 6.00 -12.96 -8.05
CA ARG A 192 6.79 -13.56 -9.14
C ARG A 192 7.23 -12.56 -10.19
N HIS A 193 6.47 -11.47 -10.35
CA HIS A 193 6.68 -10.48 -11.41
C HIS A 193 7.42 -9.23 -10.94
N ILE A 194 7.80 -9.14 -9.66
CA ILE A 194 8.70 -8.08 -9.19
C ILE A 194 9.99 -8.12 -10.02
N GLY A 195 10.43 -6.96 -10.51
CA GLY A 195 11.60 -6.81 -11.38
C GLY A 195 11.31 -7.01 -12.86
N HIS A 196 10.10 -7.41 -13.24
CA HIS A 196 9.73 -7.58 -14.64
C HIS A 196 8.99 -6.36 -15.17
N LYS A 197 9.12 -6.13 -16.48
CA LYS A 197 8.25 -5.20 -17.19
C LYS A 197 6.82 -5.76 -17.25
N VAL A 198 5.86 -4.92 -16.90
CA VAL A 198 4.44 -5.26 -16.77
C VAL A 198 3.59 -4.19 -17.44
N ILE A 199 2.38 -4.57 -17.83
CA ILE A 199 1.32 -3.65 -18.24
C ILE A 199 0.38 -3.44 -17.06
N LEU A 200 0.36 -2.22 -16.56
CA LEU A 200 -0.58 -1.74 -15.56
C LEU A 200 -1.80 -1.17 -16.24
N GLU A 201 -2.96 -1.74 -15.94
CA GLU A 201 -4.26 -1.13 -16.20
C GLU A 201 -4.66 -0.27 -15.00
N LEU A 202 -4.84 1.02 -15.23
CA LEU A 202 -5.34 1.97 -14.24
C LEU A 202 -6.80 2.30 -14.55
N ILE A 203 -7.68 2.00 -13.60
CA ILE A 203 -9.11 2.30 -13.68
C ILE A 203 -9.33 3.73 -13.20
N ASN A 204 -9.62 4.63 -14.12
CA ASN A 204 -9.88 6.05 -13.87
C ASN A 204 -11.34 6.38 -14.18
N ALA A 205 -12.18 6.41 -13.14
CA ALA A 205 -13.63 6.48 -13.27
C ALA A 205 -14.15 5.35 -14.20
N ASP A 206 -14.38 5.66 -15.48
CA ASP A 206 -14.89 4.72 -16.49
C ASP A 206 -13.91 4.46 -17.65
N LYS A 207 -12.68 5.00 -17.59
CA LYS A 207 -11.64 4.76 -18.60
C LYS A 207 -10.53 3.89 -18.01
N ILE A 208 -10.14 2.85 -18.75
CA ILE A 208 -8.97 2.04 -18.46
C ILE A 208 -7.81 2.63 -19.26
N SER A 209 -6.74 3.03 -18.56
CA SER A 209 -5.49 3.44 -19.20
C SER A 209 -4.40 2.42 -18.94
N GLU A 210 -3.70 2.01 -20.00
CA GLU A 210 -2.59 1.07 -19.92
C GLU A 210 -1.26 1.80 -19.83
N HIS A 211 -0.42 1.34 -18.92
CA HIS A 211 0.89 1.89 -18.66
C HIS A 211 1.93 0.78 -18.58
N ILE A 212 2.96 0.86 -19.41
CA ILE A 212 4.08 -0.07 -19.38
C ILE A 212 5.11 0.44 -18.38
N GLY A 213 5.60 -0.43 -17.50
CA GLY A 213 6.68 -0.10 -16.56
C GLY A 213 7.19 -1.33 -15.82
N VAL A 214 8.08 -1.14 -14.86
CA VAL A 214 8.71 -2.22 -14.09
C VAL A 214 8.01 -2.37 -12.76
N LEU A 215 7.48 -3.56 -12.45
CA LEU A 215 6.89 -3.83 -11.14
C LEU A 215 7.98 -3.84 -10.08
N LYS A 216 7.98 -2.85 -9.19
CA LYS A 216 9.00 -2.72 -8.16
C LYS A 216 8.59 -3.32 -6.84
N GLU A 217 7.40 -2.98 -6.38
CA GLU A 217 6.90 -3.36 -5.06
C GLU A 217 5.38 -3.36 -5.01
N TYR A 218 4.84 -4.12 -4.07
CA TYR A 218 3.42 -4.01 -3.71
C TYR A 218 3.23 -4.15 -2.19
N THR A 219 2.12 -3.62 -1.70
CA THR A 219 1.65 -3.80 -0.31
C THR A 219 0.20 -4.29 -0.30
N ALA A 220 -0.48 -4.24 0.85
CA ALA A 220 -1.93 -4.49 0.88
C ALA A 220 -2.70 -3.40 0.13
N ASN A 221 -2.17 -2.17 0.09
CA ASN A 221 -2.93 -1.01 -0.36
C ASN A 221 -2.45 -0.50 -1.72
N PHE A 222 -1.17 -0.69 -2.05
CA PHE A 222 -0.55 -0.04 -3.20
C PHE A 222 0.29 -1.00 -4.04
N ILE A 223 0.47 -0.62 -5.31
CA ILE A 223 1.44 -1.17 -6.25
C ILE A 223 2.35 -0.02 -6.68
N GLU A 224 3.64 -0.26 -6.73
CA GLU A 224 4.66 0.67 -7.18
C GLU A 224 5.27 0.18 -8.50
N ILE A 225 5.24 1.05 -9.51
CA ILE A 225 5.77 0.79 -10.86
C ILE A 225 6.76 1.88 -11.24
N MET A 226 7.92 1.46 -11.73
CA MET A 226 9.00 2.35 -12.15
C MET A 226 9.10 2.46 -13.68
N ASP A 227 9.75 3.53 -14.16
CA ASP A 227 10.02 3.78 -15.59
C ASP A 227 8.78 3.79 -16.49
N VAL A 228 7.68 4.32 -15.96
CA VAL A 228 6.43 4.45 -16.70
C VAL A 228 6.47 5.66 -17.62
N ASP A 229 6.13 5.44 -18.88
CA ASP A 229 5.78 6.50 -19.82
C ASP A 229 4.37 6.99 -19.53
N TYR A 230 4.27 8.13 -18.83
CA TYR A 230 3.00 8.70 -18.39
C TYR A 230 2.63 9.92 -19.23
N LYS A 231 1.36 9.99 -19.62
CA LYS A 231 0.74 11.14 -20.27
C LYS A 231 -0.41 11.61 -19.39
N ASP A 232 -0.40 12.88 -19.01
CA ASP A 232 -1.47 13.47 -18.19
C ASP A 232 -2.82 13.42 -18.93
N ASN A 233 -2.79 13.53 -20.26
CA ASN A 233 -3.94 13.32 -21.13
C ASN A 233 -3.52 12.46 -22.34
N PRO A 234 -4.10 11.26 -22.54
CA PRO A 234 -3.76 10.38 -23.66
C PRO A 234 -4.02 11.02 -25.02
N ASP A 235 -4.99 11.92 -25.12
CA ASP A 235 -5.39 12.61 -26.35
C ASP A 235 -4.61 13.92 -26.59
N SER A 236 -3.65 14.27 -25.73
CA SER A 236 -2.83 15.47 -25.89
C SER A 236 -1.56 15.20 -26.69
N ASP A 237 -1.15 16.18 -27.51
CA ASP A 237 0.12 16.18 -28.25
C ASP A 237 1.37 16.32 -27.37
N THR A 238 1.21 16.31 -26.03
CA THR A 238 2.37 16.40 -25.14
C THR A 238 3.14 15.09 -25.12
N PRO A 239 4.49 15.13 -25.17
CA PRO A 239 5.30 13.93 -25.11
C PRO A 239 5.12 13.24 -23.75
N ALA A 240 5.14 11.91 -23.76
CA ALA A 240 5.09 11.15 -22.52
C ALA A 240 6.30 11.50 -21.64
N LYS A 241 6.04 11.72 -20.35
CA LYS A 241 7.10 11.95 -19.37
C LYS A 241 7.45 10.63 -18.70
N LYS A 242 8.74 10.45 -18.42
CA LYS A 242 9.20 9.34 -17.58
C LYS A 242 8.84 9.61 -16.13
N THR A 243 8.11 8.67 -15.54
CA THR A 243 7.58 8.77 -14.18
C THR A 243 7.70 7.45 -13.45
N ASP A 244 7.64 7.51 -12.13
CA ASP A 244 7.31 6.37 -11.30
C ASP A 244 5.92 6.56 -10.70
N LEU A 245 5.14 5.50 -10.63
CA LEU A 245 3.75 5.52 -10.20
C LEU A 245 3.57 4.67 -8.93
N ILE A 246 2.79 5.19 -8.00
CA ILE A 246 2.15 4.40 -6.95
C ILE A 246 0.64 4.47 -7.16
N VAL A 247 0.02 3.31 -7.31
CA VAL A 247 -1.41 3.18 -7.55
C VAL A 247 -2.05 2.32 -6.47
N PRO A 248 -3.27 2.63 -6.01
CA PRO A 248 -4.00 1.74 -5.14
C PRO A 248 -4.31 0.40 -5.81
N ARG A 249 -4.29 -0.69 -5.04
CA ARG A 249 -4.59 -2.05 -5.55
C ARG A 249 -6.02 -2.26 -6.04
N ASN A 250 -6.96 -1.43 -5.60
CA ASN A 250 -8.34 -1.46 -6.09
C ASN A 250 -8.50 -0.73 -7.44
N LEU A 251 -7.53 0.07 -7.86
CA LEU A 251 -7.58 0.82 -9.13
C LEU A 251 -6.52 0.37 -10.14
N GLY A 252 -5.40 -0.19 -9.68
CA GLY A 252 -4.32 -0.68 -10.51
C GLY A 252 -4.29 -2.20 -10.60
N LEU A 253 -4.42 -2.75 -11.81
CA LEU A 253 -4.35 -4.18 -12.09
C LEU A 253 -3.18 -4.50 -13.01
N ILE A 254 -2.41 -5.53 -12.67
CA ILE A 254 -1.35 -6.04 -13.55
C ILE A 254 -1.92 -7.24 -14.29
N ARG A 255 -2.12 -7.10 -15.60
CA ARG A 255 -2.74 -8.15 -16.43
C ARG A 255 -1.77 -8.86 -17.36
N ASN A 256 -0.73 -8.16 -17.81
CA ASN A 256 0.20 -8.68 -18.82
C ASN A 256 1.65 -8.37 -18.44
N LEU A 257 2.57 -9.19 -18.98
CA LEU A 257 4.00 -8.87 -19.02
C LEU A 257 4.28 -8.08 -20.30
N ALA A 258 5.26 -7.19 -20.23
CA ALA A 258 5.77 -6.44 -21.38
C ALA A 258 7.19 -6.90 -21.70
N GLU A 259 7.58 -6.88 -22.98
CA GLU A 259 8.92 -7.22 -23.45
C GLU A 259 9.88 -6.01 -23.46
#